data_AF-G5IZQ9-F1
#
_entry.id   AF-G5IZQ9-F1
#
_cell.length_a   1.000
_cell.length_b   1.000
_cell.length_c   1.000
_cell.angle_alpha   90.00
_cell.angle_beta   90.00
_cell.angle_gamma   90.00
#
_symmetry.space_group_name_H-M   'P 1'
#
loop_
_entity.id
_entity.type
_entity.pdbx_description
1 polymer ?
#
loop_
_entity_poly.entity_id
_entity_poly.type
_entity_poly.pdbx_seq_one_letter_code
_entity_poly.pdbx_strand_id
1 'polypeptide(L)'
;MGAAGGALSGAISDIGVDDNFMKELGETLTPGSSALFVLVRKVTPDKVLEEIAPFGGKVLRTSLSKDDETQLQQVLDNRGIKAEEITA
;
A
#
# COMPACT_ATOMS: atom_id res chain seq x y z
N MET A 1 -27.46 -1.99 1.78
CA MET A 1 -26.38 -2.93 1.42
C MET A 1 -26.57 -3.32 -0.04
N GLY A 2 -25.91 -2.58 -0.93
CA GLY A 2 -26.14 -2.67 -2.37
C GLY A 2 -25.15 -3.63 -3.03
N ALA A 3 -25.62 -4.35 -4.05
CA ALA A 3 -24.90 -5.33 -4.86
C ALA A 3 -23.79 -4.71 -5.77
N ALA A 4 -23.09 -3.69 -5.30
CA ALA A 4 -22.00 -3.04 -6.02
C ALA A 4 -20.62 -3.66 -5.72
N GLY A 5 -20.48 -4.45 -4.65
CA GLY A 5 -19.19 -5.05 -4.25
C GLY A 5 -18.93 -6.48 -4.74
N GLY A 6 -19.93 -7.20 -5.24
CA GLY A 6 -19.87 -8.66 -5.40
C GLY A 6 -18.95 -9.22 -6.49
N ALA A 7 -18.53 -8.40 -7.47
CA ALA A 7 -17.68 -8.85 -8.57
C ALA A 7 -16.18 -8.54 -8.38
N LEU A 8 -15.84 -7.55 -7.55
CA LEU A 8 -14.44 -7.19 -7.26
C LEU A 8 -13.85 -8.07 -6.14
N SER A 9 -14.67 -8.46 -5.16
CA SER A 9 -14.24 -9.29 -4.01
C SER A 9 -13.62 -10.63 -4.43
N GLY A 10 -14.22 -11.35 -5.38
CA GLY A 10 -13.77 -12.70 -5.74
C GLY A 10 -12.36 -12.78 -6.31
N ALA A 11 -11.91 -11.76 -7.07
CA ALA A 11 -10.58 -11.76 -7.66
C ALA A 11 -9.48 -11.21 -6.73
N ILE A 12 -9.85 -10.42 -5.72
CA ILE A 12 -8.91 -9.79 -4.78
C ILE A 12 -8.59 -10.73 -3.60
N SER A 13 -9.59 -11.49 -3.12
CA SER A 13 -9.41 -12.49 -2.06
C SER A 13 -8.37 -13.56 -2.41
N ASP A 14 -8.32 -14.01 -3.67
CA ASP A 14 -7.33 -14.98 -4.16
C ASP A 14 -5.88 -14.45 -4.20
N ILE A 15 -5.68 -13.14 -4.02
CA ILE A 15 -4.36 -12.49 -4.11
C ILE A 15 -3.75 -12.22 -2.71
N GLY A 16 -4.42 -12.71 -1.65
CA GLY A 16 -3.96 -12.58 -0.26
C GLY A 16 -4.49 -11.35 0.48
N VAL A 17 -5.48 -10.66 -0.08
CA VAL A 17 -6.22 -9.56 0.56
C VAL A 17 -7.61 -10.08 0.93
N ASP A 18 -7.80 -10.49 2.17
CA ASP A 18 -9.06 -11.10 2.64
C ASP A 18 -10.23 -10.11 2.68
N ASP A 19 -11.44 -10.58 2.39
CA ASP A 19 -12.67 -9.77 2.36
C ASP A 19 -12.99 -9.12 3.71
N ASN A 20 -12.63 -9.75 4.83
CA ASN A 20 -12.85 -9.16 6.16
C ASN A 20 -11.92 -7.95 6.35
N PHE A 21 -10.66 -8.07 5.94
CA PHE A 21 -9.73 -6.95 5.99
C PHE A 21 -10.21 -5.77 5.13
N MET A 22 -10.73 -6.02 3.93
CA MET A 22 -11.28 -4.95 3.10
C MET A 22 -12.48 -4.24 3.75
N LYS A 23 -13.38 -4.99 4.38
CA LYS A 23 -14.51 -4.40 5.11
C LYS A 23 -14.05 -3.56 6.29
N GLU A 24 -13.20 -4.12 7.15
CA GLU A 24 -12.64 -3.42 8.30
C GLU A 24 -11.89 -2.16 7.86
N LEU A 25 -11.03 -2.27 6.84
CA LEU A 25 -10.32 -1.12 6.29
C LEU A 25 -11.28 -0.06 5.78
N GLY A 26 -12.31 -0.45 5.03
CA GLY A 26 -13.34 0.46 4.53
C GLY A 26 -14.08 1.21 5.64
N GLU A 27 -14.32 0.56 6.78
CA GLU A 27 -14.91 1.19 7.97
C GLU A 27 -13.96 2.18 8.66
N THR A 28 -12.64 2.00 8.53
CA THR A 28 -11.65 2.95 9.07
C THR A 28 -11.39 4.17 8.17
N LEU A 29 -11.81 4.12 6.89
CA LEU A 29 -11.62 5.23 5.97
C LEU A 29 -12.54 6.40 6.35
N THR A 30 -11.94 7.58 6.48
CA THR A 30 -12.65 8.83 6.79
C THR A 30 -12.79 9.69 5.54
N PRO A 31 -13.75 10.62 5.47
CA PRO A 31 -13.83 11.54 4.35
C PRO A 31 -12.50 12.28 4.13
N GLY A 32 -11.97 12.23 2.90
CA GLY A 32 -10.67 12.79 2.55
C GLY A 32 -9.48 11.83 2.70
N SER A 33 -9.70 10.59 3.15
CA SER A 33 -8.68 9.54 3.15
C SER A 33 -8.87 8.56 1.98
N SER A 34 -7.82 7.78 1.69
CA SER A 34 -7.84 6.74 0.66
C SER A 34 -6.91 5.61 1.06
N ALA A 35 -7.16 4.40 0.56
CA ALA A 35 -6.27 3.27 0.71
C ALA A 35 -5.88 2.74 -0.67
N LEU A 36 -4.60 2.39 -0.82
CA LEU A 36 -4.06 1.82 -2.04
C LEU A 36 -3.66 0.36 -1.79
N PHE A 37 -4.09 -0.52 -2.70
CA PHE A 37 -3.67 -1.92 -2.72
C PHE A 37 -2.74 -2.12 -3.91
N VAL A 38 -1.49 -2.52 -3.65
CA VAL A 38 -0.46 -2.69 -4.67
C VAL A 38 -0.09 -4.16 -4.80
N LEU A 39 -0.26 -4.70 -6.01
CA LEU A 39 0.14 -6.06 -6.34
C LEU A 39 1.40 -6.04 -7.21
N VAL A 40 2.52 -6.46 -6.63
CA VAL A 40 3.81 -6.48 -7.32
C VAL A 40 4.06 -7.89 -7.87
N ARG A 41 3.95 -8.07 -9.20
CA ARG A 41 4.23 -9.34 -9.89
C ARG A 41 5.31 -9.13 -10.95
N LYS A 42 6.52 -9.65 -10.71
CA LYS A 42 7.66 -9.65 -11.66
C LYS A 42 8.11 -8.25 -12.12
N VAL A 43 8.39 -7.34 -11.18
CA VAL A 43 9.06 -6.06 -11.44
C VAL A 43 10.22 -5.85 -10.47
N THR A 44 11.16 -4.98 -10.83
CA THR A 44 12.21 -4.51 -9.91
C THR A 44 11.58 -3.63 -8.83
N PRO A 45 11.78 -3.94 -7.54
CA PRO A 45 11.23 -3.18 -6.41
C PRO A 45 11.52 -1.69 -6.49
N ASP A 46 12.70 -1.32 -7.00
CA ASP A 46 13.16 0.07 -7.11
C ASP A 46 12.19 0.95 -7.91
N LYS A 47 11.65 0.43 -9.02
CA LYS A 47 10.69 1.18 -9.85
C LYS A 47 9.35 1.34 -9.15
N VAL A 48 8.94 0.34 -8.37
CA VAL A 48 7.69 0.42 -7.61
C VAL A 48 7.85 1.48 -6.52
N LEU A 49 8.98 1.49 -5.82
CA LEU A 49 9.32 2.48 -4.80
C LEU A 49 9.30 3.89 -5.40
N GLU A 50 9.94 4.13 -6.54
CA GLU A 50 9.94 5.44 -7.22
C GLU A 50 8.53 5.94 -7.54
N GLU A 51 7.64 5.07 -8.00
CA GLU A 51 6.26 5.45 -8.35
C GLU A 51 5.38 5.66 -7.11
N ILE A 52 5.56 4.89 -6.03
CA ILE A 52 4.71 5.01 -4.83
C ILE A 52 5.20 6.08 -3.85
N ALA A 53 6.50 6.38 -3.84
CA ALA A 53 7.08 7.28 -2.86
C ALA A 53 6.43 8.68 -2.83
N PRO A 54 6.10 9.33 -3.96
CA PRO A 54 5.49 10.66 -3.96
C PRO A 54 4.13 10.73 -3.23
N PHE A 55 3.40 9.61 -3.16
CA PHE A 55 2.12 9.55 -2.46
C PHE A 55 2.30 9.54 -0.93
N GLY A 56 3.44 9.04 -0.45
CA GLY A 56 3.73 8.82 0.96
C GLY A 56 2.70 7.94 1.65
N GLY A 57 2.49 8.17 2.95
CA GLY A 57 1.47 7.48 3.74
C GLY A 57 2.03 6.36 4.59
N LYS A 58 1.15 5.48 5.07
CA LYS A 58 1.48 4.45 6.06
C LYS A 58 1.24 3.06 5.49
N VAL A 59 2.23 2.18 5.64
CA VAL A 59 2.07 0.75 5.37
C VAL A 59 1.15 0.15 6.43
N LEU A 60 0.00 -0.36 6.00
CA LEU A 60 -0.98 -0.99 6.89
C LEU A 60 -0.76 -2.49 7.05
N ARG A 61 -0.39 -3.15 5.96
CA ARG A 61 -0.18 -4.59 5.86
C ARG A 61 0.72 -4.87 4.66
N THR A 62 1.69 -5.75 4.84
CA THR A 62 2.57 -6.21 3.78
C THR A 62 2.96 -7.67 3.99
N SER A 63 3.34 -8.35 2.91
CA SER A 63 3.97 -9.68 2.95
C SER A 63 5.50 -9.62 2.93
N LEU A 64 6.07 -8.40 2.95
CA LEU A 64 7.51 -8.17 3.01
C LEU A 64 8.09 -8.58 4.37
N SER A 65 9.42 -8.74 4.42
CA SER A 65 10.12 -8.90 5.69
C SER A 65 10.05 -7.61 6.52
N LYS A 66 10.33 -7.68 7.83
CA LYS A 66 10.32 -6.50 8.70
C LYS A 66 11.33 -5.43 8.26
N ASP A 67 12.49 -5.86 7.77
CA ASP A 67 13.53 -4.95 7.31
C ASP A 67 13.06 -4.22 6.04
N ASP A 68 12.51 -4.96 5.08
CA ASP A 68 11.98 -4.39 3.83
C ASP A 68 10.76 -3.50 4.08
N GLU A 69 9.87 -3.86 5.01
CA GLU A 69 8.73 -3.02 5.42
C GLU A 69 9.22 -1.70 6.02
N THR A 70 10.25 -1.75 6.85
CA THR A 70 10.85 -0.55 7.45
C THR A 70 11.44 0.35 6.38
N GLN A 71 12.15 -0.22 5.40
CA GLN A 71 12.69 0.54 4.28
C GLN A 71 11.58 1.15 3.42
N LEU A 72 10.52 0.39 3.12
CA LEU A 72 9.36 0.90 2.40
C LEU A 72 8.71 2.07 3.14
N GLN A 73 8.49 1.95 4.45
CA GLN A 73 7.92 3.02 5.26
C GLN A 73 8.81 4.26 5.25
N GLN A 74 10.14 4.11 5.37
CA GLN A 74 11.08 5.23 5.29
C GLN A 74 11.02 5.95 3.94
N VAL A 75 10.93 5.21 2.84
CA VAL A 75 10.79 5.79 1.49
C VAL A 75 9.50 6.58 1.36
N LEU A 76 8.39 6.06 1.90
CA LEU A 76 7.09 6.75 1.90
C LEU A 76 7.09 8.00 2.80
N ASP A 77 7.71 7.92 3.99
CA ASP A 77 7.83 9.04 4.93
C ASP A 77 8.64 10.20 4.32
N ASN A 78 9.74 9.85 3.64
CA ASN A 78 10.60 10.81 2.95
C ASN A 78 10.08 11.20 1.56
N ARG A 79 8.93 10.68 1.14
CA ARG A 79 8.34 10.86 -0.20
C ARG A 79 9.30 10.61 -1.36
N GLY A 80 10.22 9.66 -1.17
CA GLY A 80 11.20 9.28 -2.19
C GLY A 80 12.45 10.16 -2.21
N ILE A 81 12.55 11.14 -1.31
CA ILE A 81 13.77 11.93 -1.12
C ILE A 81 14.79 11.04 -0.42
N LYS A 82 15.98 10.89 -1.01
CA LYS A 82 17.05 10.11 -0.39
C LYS A 82 17.59 10.86 0.82
N ALA A 83 17.95 10.15 1.89
CA ALA A 83 18.48 10.75 3.11
C ALA A 83 19.74 11.62 2.84
N GLU A 84 20.50 11.31 1.79
CA GLU A 84 21.65 12.12 1.35
C GLU A 84 21.26 13.51 0.80
N GLU A 85 20.05 13.71 0.29
CA GLU A 85 19.59 15.00 -0.25
C GLU A 85 19.01 15.93 0.83
N ILE A 86 18.70 15.42 2.02
CA ILE A 86 18.12 16.18 3.13
C ILE A 86 19.22 16.91 3.95
N THR A 87 20.48 16.51 3.80
CA THR A 87 21.62 17.03 4.58
C THR A 87 22.56 17.96 3.79
N ALA A 88 22.23 18.29 2.54
CA ALA A 88 22.91 19.31 1.73
C ALA A 88 22.27 20.70 1.91
#